data_AF-A0A3Q8GBE2-F1
#
_entry.id   AF-A0A3Q8GBE2-F1
#
_cell.length_a   1.000
_cell.length_b   1.000
_cell.length_c   1.000
_cell.angle_alpha   90.00
_cell.angle_beta   90.00
_cell.angle_gamma   90.00
#
_symmetry.space_group_name_H-M   'P 1'
#
loop_
_entity.id
_entity.type
_entity.pdbx_description
1 polymer ?
#
loop_
_entity_poly.entity_id
_entity_poly.type
_entity_poly.pdbx_seq_one_letter_code
_entity_poly.pdbx_strand_id
1 'polypeptide(L)'
;MPKIASSWQNHNESPSWGRVKNVTLNELAVEGNSKRDWNRFLDTHYRRGWNVNISRVMDNATHVAVYFGSYLKKPPVPMSRLEHYAGQDEIGLRYNSHRTKREEYLLMSGDEFMERFSWHVADKGFRMVRYYGFLSPVKRRLLEEVVYVITETVRKTAMQIRWRGMYQRLLKVDPLKCILCGSQMRFTGLKRGYRLAELVLMHERLARQQVCG
;
A
#
# COMPACT_ATOMS: atom_id res chain seq x y z
N MET A 1 -13.34 -12.71 4.26
CA MET A 1 -12.58 -11.43 4.34
C MET A 1 -13.14 -10.47 3.30
N PRO A 2 -13.45 -9.22 3.66
CA PRO A 2 -13.96 -8.24 2.71
C PRO A 2 -12.86 -7.96 1.69
N LYS A 3 -13.16 -8.18 0.41
CA LYS A 3 -12.21 -7.98 -0.67
C LYS A 3 -12.24 -6.50 -1.03
N ILE A 4 -11.08 -5.86 -1.13
CA ILE A 4 -10.85 -4.47 -1.63
C ILE A 4 -11.80 -4.05 -2.76
N ALA A 5 -12.23 -4.98 -3.63
CA ALA A 5 -13.20 -4.71 -4.69
C ALA A 5 -14.59 -4.21 -4.23
N SER A 6 -15.02 -4.48 -2.99
CA SER A 6 -16.34 -4.02 -2.50
C SER A 6 -16.33 -2.56 -2.06
N SER A 7 -15.17 -1.96 -1.77
CA SER A 7 -15.07 -0.55 -1.35
C SER A 7 -15.14 0.45 -2.51
N TRP A 8 -15.16 -0.05 -3.75
CA TRP A 8 -15.24 0.76 -4.97
C TRP A 8 -16.61 0.64 -5.67
N GLN A 9 -17.52 -0.17 -5.13
CA GLN A 9 -18.86 -0.39 -5.68
C GLN A 9 -19.87 0.61 -5.10
N ASN A 10 -20.82 1.05 -5.93
CA ASN A 10 -21.82 2.09 -5.65
C ASN A 10 -22.42 2.07 -4.24
N HIS A 11 -22.52 3.25 -3.64
CA HIS A 11 -22.94 3.51 -2.26
C HIS A 11 -24.42 3.26 -1.93
N ASN A 12 -25.26 2.86 -2.89
CA ASN A 12 -26.72 2.83 -2.65
C ASN A 12 -27.26 1.57 -1.97
N GLU A 13 -26.47 0.52 -1.79
CA GLU A 13 -26.95 -0.68 -1.09
C GLU A 13 -25.82 -1.29 -0.26
N SER A 14 -25.71 -0.85 1.00
CA SER A 14 -24.89 -1.52 2.01
C SER A 14 -25.42 -2.94 2.22
N PRO A 15 -24.67 -4.01 1.90
CA PRO A 15 -25.12 -5.36 2.22
C PRO A 15 -25.13 -5.49 3.75
N SER A 16 -26.22 -6.04 4.28
CA SER A 16 -26.44 -6.31 5.71
C SER A 16 -25.51 -7.40 6.26
N TRP A 17 -24.21 -7.20 6.18
CA TRP A 17 -23.26 -7.94 7.00
C TRP A 17 -23.36 -7.34 8.39
N GLY A 18 -23.90 -8.12 9.33
CA GLY A 18 -23.91 -7.77 10.76
C GLY A 18 -22.57 -7.16 11.16
N ARG A 19 -22.63 -6.00 11.82
CA ARG A 19 -21.50 -5.13 12.15
C ARG A 19 -20.31 -5.97 12.66
N VAL A 20 -19.36 -6.27 11.78
CA VAL A 20 -18.08 -6.85 12.20
C VAL A 20 -17.43 -5.75 13.04
N LYS A 21 -17.43 -5.92 14.37
CA LYS A 21 -16.66 -5.04 15.25
C LYS A 21 -15.19 -5.27 14.94
N ASN A 22 -14.67 -4.50 14.00
CA ASN A 22 -13.24 -4.35 13.83
C ASN A 22 -12.75 -3.59 15.06
N VAL A 23 -11.85 -4.20 15.83
CA VAL A 23 -11.22 -3.51 16.96
C VAL A 23 -10.45 -2.33 16.37
N THR A 24 -10.82 -1.12 16.75
CA THR A 24 -10.21 0.11 16.25
C THR A 24 -8.89 0.39 16.97
N LEU A 25 -7.97 1.10 16.32
CA LEU A 25 -6.68 1.45 16.92
C LEU A 25 -6.85 2.21 18.26
N ASN A 26 -7.93 2.97 18.40
CA ASN A 26 -8.27 3.73 19.60
C ASN A 26 -8.71 2.83 20.76
N GLU A 27 -9.48 1.76 20.49
CA GLU A 27 -9.83 0.75 21.50
C GLU A 27 -8.57 0.00 21.98
N LEU A 28 -7.64 -0.32 21.07
CA LEU A 28 -6.37 -0.96 21.42
C LEU A 28 -5.43 -0.06 22.25
N ALA A 29 -5.48 1.25 22.02
CA ALA A 29 -4.65 2.21 22.73
C ALA A 29 -5.06 2.39 24.20
N VAL A 30 -6.35 2.23 24.51
CA VAL A 30 -6.89 2.33 25.88
C VAL A 30 -6.48 1.12 26.74
N GLU A 31 -6.33 -0.06 26.14
CA GLU A 31 -6.05 -1.31 26.85
C GLU A 31 -4.54 -1.63 27.01
N GLY A 32 -3.66 -0.78 26.46
CA GLY A 32 -2.23 -1.08 26.26
C GLY A 32 -1.24 -0.49 27.27
N ASN A 33 -1.64 -0.06 28.46
CA ASN A 33 -0.72 0.61 29.39
C ASN A 33 0.16 -0.36 30.23
N SER A 34 -0.15 -1.66 30.27
CA SER A 34 0.69 -2.66 30.95
C SER A 34 0.61 -4.04 30.28
N LYS A 35 1.67 -4.85 30.45
CA LYS A 35 1.71 -6.24 29.96
C LYS A 35 0.54 -7.08 30.51
N ARG A 36 0.09 -6.79 31.73
CA ARG A 36 -1.02 -7.50 32.39
C ARG A 36 -2.36 -7.18 31.73
N ASP A 37 -2.58 -5.92 31.37
CA ASP A 37 -3.82 -5.48 30.72
C ASP A 37 -3.89 -6.00 29.29
N TRP A 38 -2.76 -6.00 28.59
CA TRP A 38 -2.64 -6.62 27.27
C TRP A 38 -2.94 -8.13 27.28
N ASN A 39 -2.39 -8.87 28.25
CA ASN A 39 -2.68 -10.29 28.38
C ASN A 39 -4.16 -10.54 28.69
N ARG A 40 -4.78 -9.70 29.53
CA ARG A 40 -6.21 -9.79 29.86
C ARG A 40 -7.11 -9.55 28.65
N PHE A 41 -6.76 -8.57 27.81
CA PHE A 41 -7.41 -8.33 26.52
C PHE A 41 -7.33 -9.55 25.61
N LEU A 42 -6.12 -10.07 25.39
CA LEU A 42 -5.88 -11.24 24.55
C LEU A 42 -6.65 -12.46 25.07
N ASP A 43 -6.62 -12.72 26.38
CA ASP A 43 -7.34 -13.84 27.00
C ASP A 43 -8.85 -13.76 26.75
N THR A 44 -9.42 -12.55 26.75
CA THR A 44 -10.84 -12.35 26.46
C THR A 44 -11.16 -12.71 25.01
N HIS A 45 -10.27 -12.37 24.09
CA HIS A 45 -10.42 -12.71 22.67
C HIS A 45 -10.13 -14.18 22.36
N TYR A 46 -9.18 -14.81 23.07
CA TYR A 46 -8.90 -16.24 22.95
C TYR A 46 -10.05 -17.11 23.48
N ARG A 47 -10.77 -16.64 24.51
CA ARG A 47 -11.93 -17.34 25.06
C ARG A 47 -13.22 -17.19 24.23
N ARG A 48 -13.25 -16.29 23.26
CA ARG A 48 -14.43 -16.15 22.38
C ARG A 48 -14.54 -17.37 21.47
N GLY A 49 -15.75 -17.91 21.36
CA GLY A 49 -16.07 -18.92 20.35
C GLY A 49 -16.05 -18.26 18.97
N TRP A 50 -14.98 -18.48 18.21
CA TRP A 50 -14.88 -17.98 16.84
C TRP A 50 -15.66 -18.89 15.91
N ASN A 51 -16.70 -18.37 15.25
CA ASN A 51 -17.34 -19.07 14.14
C ASN A 51 -16.45 -18.94 12.89
N VAL A 52 -15.41 -19.77 12.83
CA VAL A 52 -14.47 -19.80 11.71
C VAL A 52 -14.95 -20.81 10.70
N ASN A 53 -15.40 -20.34 9.53
CA ASN A 53 -15.61 -21.19 8.37
C ASN A 53 -14.24 -21.53 7.76
N ILE A 54 -13.70 -22.70 8.12
CA ILE A 54 -12.53 -23.26 7.47
C ILE A 54 -13.02 -24.02 6.23
N SER A 55 -12.92 -23.37 5.08
CA SER A 55 -13.20 -24.01 3.80
C SER A 55 -12.21 -25.16 3.55
N ARG A 56 -12.63 -26.17 2.77
CA ARG A 56 -11.75 -27.29 2.37
C ARG A 56 -10.41 -26.77 1.86
N VAL A 57 -9.34 -27.48 2.21
CA VAL A 57 -8.00 -27.22 1.68
C VAL A 57 -8.11 -27.24 0.16
N MET A 58 -7.77 -26.12 -0.46
CA MET A 58 -7.71 -26.06 -1.92
C MET A 58 -6.61 -27.03 -2.38
N ASP A 59 -6.96 -27.87 -3.34
CA ASP A 59 -6.12 -28.89 -3.96
C ASP A 59 -4.90 -28.32 -4.70
N ASN A 60 -4.92 -27.02 -5.03
CA ASN A 60 -3.84 -26.35 -5.73
C ASN A 60 -3.06 -25.36 -4.84
N ALA A 61 -2.12 -25.89 -4.05
CA ALA A 61 -1.26 -25.10 -3.16
C ALA A 61 -0.54 -23.94 -3.88
N THR A 62 -0.13 -24.12 -5.13
CA THR A 62 0.51 -23.07 -5.95
C THR A 62 -0.44 -21.91 -6.20
N HIS A 63 -1.67 -22.19 -6.63
CA HIS A 63 -2.69 -21.16 -6.84
C HIS A 63 -3.01 -20.41 -5.55
N VAL A 64 -3.09 -21.11 -4.42
CA VAL A 64 -3.28 -20.50 -3.08
C VAL A 64 -2.13 -19.56 -2.73
N ALA A 65 -0.89 -20.03 -2.88
CA ALA A 65 0.30 -19.24 -2.57
C ALA A 65 0.40 -17.98 -3.45
N VAL A 66 0.12 -18.10 -4.75
CA VAL A 66 0.08 -16.97 -5.69
C VAL A 66 -1.04 -16.00 -5.32
N TYR A 67 -2.22 -16.50 -4.95
CA TYR A 67 -3.36 -15.67 -4.54
C TYR A 67 -3.04 -14.84 -3.29
N PHE A 68 -2.56 -15.48 -2.21
CA PHE A 68 -2.20 -14.77 -0.97
C PHE A 68 -0.99 -13.85 -1.15
N GLY A 69 0.05 -14.31 -1.85
CA GLY A 69 1.23 -13.49 -2.14
C GLY A 69 0.88 -12.24 -2.93
N SER A 70 0.01 -12.38 -3.94
CA SER A 70 -0.51 -11.25 -4.71
C SER A 70 -1.30 -10.27 -3.84
N TYR A 71 -2.12 -10.77 -2.91
CA TYR A 71 -2.95 -9.91 -2.06
C TYR A 71 -2.12 -9.04 -1.12
N LEU A 72 -1.05 -9.60 -0.55
CA LEU A 72 -0.17 -8.87 0.37
C LEU A 72 0.71 -7.81 -0.31
N LYS A 73 0.93 -7.92 -1.62
CA LYS A 73 1.85 -7.05 -2.38
C LYS A 73 1.15 -6.09 -3.32
N LYS A 74 -0.11 -6.34 -3.69
CA LYS A 74 -0.85 -5.48 -4.60
C LYS A 74 -1.22 -4.16 -3.91
N PRO A 75 -0.99 -3.01 -4.56
CA PRO A 75 -1.53 -1.75 -4.08
C PRO A 75 -3.07 -1.81 -4.13
N PRO A 76 -3.76 -1.00 -3.32
CA PRO A 76 -5.22 -0.93 -3.30
C PRO A 76 -5.82 -0.70 -4.70
N VAL A 77 -5.17 0.17 -5.48
CA VAL A 77 -5.47 0.43 -6.88
C VAL A 77 -4.18 0.26 -7.69
N PRO A 78 -4.06 -0.77 -8.54
CA PRO A 78 -2.93 -0.92 -9.43
C PRO A 78 -3.01 0.09 -10.58
N MET A 79 -1.86 0.64 -11.00
CA MET A 79 -1.77 1.62 -12.10
C MET A 79 -2.40 1.11 -13.40
N SER A 80 -2.37 -0.20 -13.67
CA SER A 80 -2.98 -0.79 -14.86
C SER A 80 -4.50 -0.67 -14.92
N ARG A 81 -5.15 -0.32 -13.79
CA ARG A 81 -6.60 -0.11 -13.71
C ARG A 81 -6.99 1.36 -13.81
N LEU A 82 -6.03 2.26 -13.62
CA LEU A 82 -6.24 3.70 -13.78
C LEU A 82 -6.07 4.01 -15.26
N GLU A 83 -7.11 4.57 -15.87
CA GLU A 83 -6.99 5.12 -17.21
C GLU A 83 -6.22 6.44 -17.19
N HIS A 84 -5.69 6.82 -18.35
CA HIS A 84 -4.87 8.01 -18.47
C HIS A 84 -5.61 9.25 -17.98
N TYR A 85 -5.03 9.95 -17.01
CA TYR A 85 -5.54 11.23 -16.52
C TYR A 85 -5.43 12.27 -17.65
N ALA A 86 -6.54 12.55 -18.33
CA ALA A 86 -6.61 13.45 -19.48
C ALA A 86 -6.56 14.95 -19.11
N GLY A 87 -6.07 15.29 -17.91
CA GLY A 87 -6.00 16.68 -17.43
C GLY A 87 -7.34 17.26 -16.97
N GLN A 88 -8.40 16.46 -16.97
CA GLN A 88 -9.71 16.80 -16.40
C GLN A 88 -9.79 16.27 -14.96
N ASP A 89 -10.62 16.88 -14.11
CA ASP A 89 -10.83 16.48 -12.70
C ASP A 89 -11.55 15.13 -12.55
N GLU A 90 -11.45 14.26 -13.55
CA GLU A 90 -12.13 12.98 -13.63
C GLU A 90 -11.10 11.84 -13.71
N ILE A 91 -11.32 10.80 -12.93
CA ILE A 91 -10.47 9.61 -12.84
C ILE A 91 -11.30 8.41 -13.30
N GLY A 92 -10.84 7.78 -14.38
CA GLY A 92 -11.38 6.52 -14.90
C GLY A 92 -10.72 5.30 -14.26
N LEU A 93 -11.52 4.38 -13.73
CA LEU A 93 -11.08 3.13 -13.11
C LEU A 93 -11.77 1.92 -13.73
N ARG A 94 -10.98 0.97 -14.24
CA ARG A 94 -11.45 -0.35 -14.68
C ARG A 94 -11.37 -1.36 -13.55
N TYR A 95 -12.44 -2.11 -13.30
CA TYR A 95 -12.47 -3.12 -12.25
C TYR A 95 -13.33 -4.33 -12.63
N ASN A 96 -12.99 -5.49 -12.06
CA ASN A 96 -13.81 -6.69 -12.23
C ASN A 96 -14.93 -6.70 -11.19
N SER A 97 -16.17 -6.56 -11.66
CA SER A 97 -17.35 -6.60 -10.82
C SER A 97 -17.62 -8.02 -10.34
N HIS A 98 -17.72 -8.17 -9.01
CA HIS A 98 -18.02 -9.47 -8.42
C HIS A 98 -19.47 -9.90 -8.63
N ARG A 99 -20.38 -8.95 -8.87
CA ARG A 99 -21.81 -9.17 -9.10
C ARG A 99 -22.07 -9.67 -10.52
N THR A 100 -21.55 -8.96 -11.51
CA THR A 100 -21.79 -9.27 -12.93
C THR A 100 -20.74 -10.21 -13.53
N LYS A 101 -19.61 -10.42 -12.82
CA LYS A 101 -18.45 -11.19 -13.28
C LYS A 101 -17.80 -10.62 -14.55
N ARG A 102 -18.04 -9.35 -14.85
CA ARG A 102 -17.48 -8.65 -16.01
C ARG A 102 -16.56 -7.52 -15.56
N GLU A 103 -15.71 -7.09 -16.47
CA GLU A 103 -14.97 -5.84 -16.28
C GLU A 103 -15.93 -4.68 -16.50
N GLU A 104 -15.95 -3.75 -15.56
CA GLU A 104 -16.78 -2.56 -15.55
C GLU A 104 -15.89 -1.32 -15.41
N TYR A 105 -16.45 -0.19 -15.82
CA TYR A 105 -15.79 1.12 -15.78
C TYR A 105 -16.47 2.01 -14.75
N LEU A 106 -15.68 2.74 -13.98
CA LEU A 106 -16.14 3.72 -13.01
C LEU A 106 -15.42 5.04 -13.25
N LEU A 107 -16.20 6.09 -13.46
CA LEU A 107 -15.73 7.47 -13.56
C LEU A 107 -16.09 8.20 -12.28
N MET A 108 -15.15 8.94 -11.70
CA MET A 108 -15.34 9.73 -10.48
C MET A 108 -14.47 10.98 -10.49
N SER A 109 -14.74 11.94 -9.62
CA SER A 109 -13.86 13.11 -9.49
C SER A 109 -12.52 12.76 -8.80
N GLY A 110 -11.52 13.64 -8.93
CA GLY A 110 -10.26 13.53 -8.21
C GLY A 110 -10.45 13.46 -6.68
N ASP A 111 -11.34 14.31 -6.15
CA ASP A 111 -11.66 14.35 -4.72
C ASP A 111 -12.33 13.06 -4.23
N GLU A 112 -13.31 12.54 -4.98
CA GLU A 112 -13.99 11.29 -4.64
C GLU A 112 -13.01 10.11 -4.66
N PHE A 113 -12.10 10.08 -5.63
CA PHE A 113 -11.03 9.09 -5.66
C PHE A 113 -10.14 9.18 -4.43
N MET A 114 -9.71 10.39 -4.05
CA MET A 114 -8.82 10.59 -2.91
C MET A 114 -9.49 10.21 -1.59
N GLU A 115 -10.78 10.52 -1.41
CA GLU A 115 -11.56 10.08 -0.25
C GLU A 115 -11.59 8.55 -0.16
N ARG A 116 -11.98 7.86 -1.24
CA ARG A 116 -12.03 6.38 -1.28
C ARG A 116 -10.66 5.74 -1.13
N PHE A 117 -9.63 6.36 -1.71
CA PHE A 117 -8.25 5.89 -1.62
C PHE A 117 -7.72 6.02 -0.18
N SER A 118 -8.12 7.08 0.54
CA SER A 118 -7.69 7.32 1.92
C SER A 118 -8.05 6.16 2.86
N TRP A 119 -9.15 5.45 2.62
CA TRP A 119 -9.55 4.28 3.41
C TRP A 119 -8.57 3.11 3.33
N HIS A 120 -7.72 3.07 2.29
CA HIS A 120 -6.69 2.06 2.14
C HIS A 120 -5.34 2.51 2.72
N VAL A 121 -5.23 3.77 3.14
CA VAL A 121 -4.08 4.26 3.89
C VAL A 121 -4.26 3.85 5.34
N ALA A 122 -3.37 3.00 5.82
CA ALA A 122 -3.44 2.53 7.19
C ALA A 122 -3.23 3.69 8.19
N ASP A 123 -3.93 3.61 9.33
CA ASP A 123 -3.81 4.59 10.41
C ASP A 123 -2.36 4.80 10.85
N LYS A 124 -2.07 5.98 11.38
CA LYS A 124 -0.76 6.31 11.91
C LYS A 124 -0.37 5.30 13.00
N GLY A 125 0.75 4.62 12.80
CA GLY A 125 1.27 3.61 13.73
C GLY A 125 0.79 2.18 13.44
N PHE A 126 -0.19 1.99 12.55
CA PHE A 126 -0.56 0.65 12.09
C PHE A 126 0.57 0.02 11.28
N ARG A 127 0.99 -1.18 11.68
CA ARG A 127 2.02 -1.95 10.98
C ARG A 127 1.35 -2.98 10.06
N MET A 128 1.27 -2.66 8.77
CA MET A 128 0.84 -3.64 7.77
C MET A 128 1.78 -4.85 7.75
N VAL A 129 1.21 -6.05 7.76
CA VAL A 129 1.98 -7.30 7.64
C VAL A 129 2.51 -7.45 6.22
N ARG A 130 3.78 -7.10 6.01
CA ARG A 130 4.44 -7.20 4.68
C ARG A 130 4.96 -8.60 4.36
N TYR A 131 5.25 -9.38 5.39
CA TYR A 131 5.78 -10.73 5.29
C TYR A 131 5.26 -11.57 6.45
N TYR A 132 4.88 -12.83 6.17
CA TYR A 132 4.33 -13.77 7.14
C TYR A 132 4.97 -15.15 6.96
N GLY A 133 4.78 -16.03 7.95
CA GLY A 133 5.28 -17.40 7.90
C GLY A 133 6.81 -17.47 7.72
N PHE A 134 7.26 -18.28 6.77
CA PHE A 134 8.68 -18.45 6.47
C PHE A 134 9.34 -17.18 5.90
N LEU A 135 8.56 -16.24 5.35
CA LEU A 135 9.07 -14.94 4.87
C LEU A 135 9.17 -13.88 5.98
N SER A 136 8.67 -14.15 7.18
CA SER A 136 8.71 -13.20 8.30
C SER A 136 10.16 -12.78 8.61
N PRO A 137 10.43 -11.54 9.05
CA PRO A 137 11.80 -11.06 9.26
C PRO A 137 12.65 -11.95 10.19
N VAL A 138 12.01 -12.55 11.19
CA VAL A 138 12.66 -13.44 12.18
C VAL A 138 13.04 -14.78 11.57
N LYS A 139 12.15 -15.39 10.78
CA LYS A 139 12.36 -16.72 10.20
C LYS A 139 13.07 -16.68 8.85
N ARG A 140 12.96 -15.58 8.11
CA ARG A 140 13.53 -15.43 6.77
C ARG A 140 15.02 -15.71 6.78
N ARG A 141 15.79 -15.13 7.70
CA ARG A 141 17.25 -15.34 7.75
C ARG A 141 17.62 -16.81 7.98
N LEU A 142 16.82 -17.54 8.77
CA LEU A 142 17.03 -18.96 9.05
C LEU A 142 16.63 -19.84 7.85
N LEU A 143 15.54 -19.50 7.17
CA LEU A 143 14.92 -20.33 6.14
C LEU A 143 15.31 -19.92 4.72
N GLU A 144 16.10 -18.86 4.54
CA GLU A 144 16.43 -18.31 3.24
C GLU A 144 17.12 -19.34 2.35
N GLU A 145 18.08 -20.10 2.89
CA GLU A 145 18.77 -21.18 2.16
C GLU A 145 17.81 -22.27 1.69
N VAL A 146 16.88 -22.67 2.56
CA VAL A 146 15.87 -23.69 2.26
C VAL A 146 14.91 -23.21 1.16
N VAL A 147 14.47 -21.94 1.23
CA VAL A 147 13.52 -21.38 0.26
C VAL A 147 14.12 -21.33 -1.14
N TYR A 148 15.37 -20.90 -1.31
CA TYR A 148 16.01 -20.86 -2.63
C TYR A 148 16.16 -22.25 -3.25
N VAL A 149 16.47 -23.27 -2.44
CA VAL A 149 16.55 -24.66 -2.89
C VAL A 149 15.17 -25.20 -3.30
N ILE A 150 14.16 -25.07 -2.45
CA ILE A 150 12.80 -25.58 -2.75
C ILE A 150 12.18 -24.90 -3.96
N THR A 151 12.45 -23.61 -4.16
CA THR A 151 11.88 -22.85 -5.28
C THR A 151 12.73 -22.90 -6.54
N GLU A 152 13.87 -23.61 -6.51
CA GLU A 152 14.85 -23.67 -7.60
C GLU A 152 15.26 -22.27 -8.10
N THR A 153 15.22 -21.26 -7.22
CA THR A 153 15.53 -19.88 -7.59
C THR A 153 17.01 -19.58 -7.37
N VAL A 154 17.64 -19.01 -8.39
CA VAL A 154 19.02 -18.54 -8.29
C VAL A 154 19.06 -17.26 -7.46
N ARG A 155 19.92 -17.24 -6.43
CA ARG A 155 20.23 -16.01 -5.68
C ARG A 155 20.84 -14.98 -6.62
N LYS A 156 20.11 -13.90 -6.87
CA LYS A 156 20.64 -12.74 -7.56
C LYS A 156 21.29 -11.82 -6.54
N THR A 157 22.58 -11.55 -6.70
CA THR A 157 23.25 -10.50 -5.94
C THR A 157 22.58 -9.17 -6.27
N ALA A 158 22.00 -8.52 -5.26
CA ALA A 158 21.40 -7.20 -5.46
C ALA A 158 22.50 -6.23 -5.87
N MET A 159 22.40 -5.71 -7.10
CA MET A 159 23.33 -4.71 -7.57
C MET A 159 23.15 -3.45 -6.73
N GLN A 160 24.24 -2.93 -6.16
CA GLN A 160 24.21 -1.74 -5.32
C GLN A 160 24.05 -0.51 -6.21
N ILE A 161 22.81 -0.05 -6.39
CA ILE A 161 22.49 1.17 -7.13
C ILE A 161 22.43 2.34 -6.16
N ARG A 162 23.26 3.37 -6.39
CA ARG A 162 23.14 4.65 -5.68
C ARG A 162 21.86 5.38 -6.12
N TRP A 163 21.28 6.19 -5.24
CA TRP A 163 20.03 6.94 -5.49
C TRP A 163 19.93 7.58 -6.90
N ARG A 164 20.97 8.31 -7.35
CA ARG A 164 21.01 8.91 -8.70
C ARG A 164 20.84 7.88 -9.81
N GLY A 165 21.57 6.76 -9.72
CA GLY A 165 21.51 5.68 -10.72
C GLY A 165 20.17 4.95 -10.71
N MET A 166 19.47 4.91 -9.57
CA MET A 166 18.14 4.33 -9.46
C MET A 166 17.13 5.18 -10.24
N TYR A 167 17.14 6.50 -10.03
CA TYR A 167 16.30 7.43 -10.78
C TYR A 167 16.58 7.40 -12.28
N GLN A 168 17.84 7.41 -12.68
CA GLN A 168 18.23 7.34 -14.10
C GLN A 168 17.74 6.06 -14.78
N ARG A 169 17.76 4.91 -14.09
CA ARG A 169 17.30 3.65 -14.67
C ARG A 169 15.79 3.54 -14.72
N LEU A 170 15.12 3.92 -13.63
CA LEU A 170 13.68 3.75 -13.45
C LEU A 170 12.88 4.81 -14.22
N LEU A 171 13.23 6.08 -14.03
CA LEU A 171 12.47 7.21 -14.56
C LEU A 171 13.10 7.81 -15.81
N LYS A 172 14.30 7.33 -16.22
CA LYS A 172 15.08 7.92 -17.33
C LYS A 172 15.42 9.40 -17.14
N VAL A 173 15.37 9.88 -15.89
CA VAL A 173 15.67 11.26 -15.50
C VAL A 173 16.87 11.25 -14.55
N ASP A 174 17.80 12.18 -14.76
CA ASP A 174 18.89 12.43 -13.81
C ASP A 174 18.42 13.44 -12.75
N PRO A 175 18.24 13.03 -11.49
CA PRO A 175 17.68 13.90 -10.46
C PRO A 175 18.64 15.00 -10.02
N LEU A 176 19.89 14.99 -10.50
CA LEU A 176 20.87 16.04 -10.27
C LEU A 176 21.05 16.96 -11.49
N LYS A 177 20.20 16.84 -12.52
CA LYS A 177 20.16 17.80 -13.63
C LYS A 177 18.92 18.67 -13.51
N CYS A 178 19.10 19.97 -13.69
CA CYS A 178 18.00 20.92 -13.75
C CYS A 178 17.11 20.60 -14.95
N ILE A 179 15.80 20.48 -14.72
CA ILE A 179 14.82 20.19 -15.77
C ILE A 179 14.66 21.33 -16.80
N LEU A 180 15.08 22.55 -16.45
CA LEU A 180 14.93 23.73 -17.30
C LEU A 180 16.17 23.98 -18.16
N CYS A 181 17.35 24.01 -17.55
CA CYS A 181 18.60 24.37 -18.24
C CYS A 181 19.56 23.19 -18.45
N GLY A 182 19.26 22.00 -17.93
CA GLY A 182 20.13 20.82 -18.03
C GLY A 182 21.43 20.88 -17.20
N SER A 183 21.70 22.00 -16.52
CA SER A 183 22.88 22.18 -15.69
C SER A 183 22.87 21.26 -14.47
N GLN A 184 24.05 20.91 -13.96
CA GLN A 184 24.17 20.01 -12.82
C GLN A 184 23.89 20.74 -11.50
N MET A 185 22.86 20.30 -10.80
CA MET A 185 22.45 20.80 -9.50
C MET A 185 23.49 20.45 -8.44
N ARG A 186 23.72 21.37 -7.51
CA ARG A 186 24.62 21.20 -6.37
C ARG A 186 23.82 21.38 -5.08
N PHE A 187 24.13 20.57 -4.09
CA PHE A 187 23.54 20.74 -2.78
C PHE A 187 24.05 22.05 -2.15
N THR A 188 23.14 22.99 -1.91
CA THR A 188 23.46 24.30 -1.30
C THR A 188 23.17 24.31 0.21
N GLY A 189 22.19 23.53 0.69
CA GLY A 189 21.87 23.44 2.10
C GLY A 189 20.58 22.67 2.38
N LEU A 190 20.34 22.37 3.66
CA LEU A 190 19.13 21.72 4.14
C LEU A 190 18.34 22.69 5.01
N LYS A 191 17.08 22.93 4.67
CA LYS A 191 16.15 23.77 5.43
C LYS A 191 15.24 22.87 6.28
N ARG A 192 15.18 23.10 7.59
CA ARG A 192 14.35 22.34 8.54
C ARG A 192 13.40 23.28 9.29
N GLY A 193 12.21 22.79 9.64
CA GLY A 193 11.30 23.50 10.55
C GLY A 193 10.41 24.58 9.93
N TYR A 194 10.40 24.73 8.61
CA TYR A 194 9.48 25.64 7.93
C TYR A 194 8.05 25.11 7.93
N ARG A 195 7.09 26.02 8.07
CA ARG A 195 5.66 25.72 7.88
C ARG A 195 5.37 25.49 6.40
N LEU A 196 4.29 24.76 6.10
CA LEU A 196 3.91 24.44 4.72
C LEU A 196 3.79 25.69 3.83
N ALA A 197 3.18 26.77 4.33
CA ALA A 197 3.03 28.02 3.59
C ALA A 197 4.37 28.64 3.19
N GLU A 198 5.37 28.62 4.09
CA GLU A 198 6.71 29.15 3.83
C GLU A 198 7.44 28.29 2.80
N LEU A 199 7.29 26.95 2.89
CA LEU A 199 7.86 26.01 1.92
C LEU A 199 7.26 26.24 0.52
N VAL A 200 5.95 26.38 0.40
CA VAL A 200 5.27 26.64 -0.88
C VAL A 200 5.79 27.94 -1.50
N LEU A 201 5.86 29.03 -0.73
CA LEU A 201 6.34 30.32 -1.22
C LEU A 201 7.77 30.23 -1.79
N MET A 202 8.66 29.48 -1.13
CA MET A 202 10.04 29.28 -1.59
C MET A 202 10.15 28.45 -2.87
N HIS A 203 9.24 27.50 -3.09
CA HIS A 203 9.31 26.56 -4.20
C HIS A 203 8.33 26.88 -5.33
N GLU A 204 7.42 27.85 -5.18
CA GLU A 204 6.36 28.18 -6.15
C GLU A 204 6.95 28.52 -7.52
N ARG A 205 7.97 29.39 -7.56
CA ARG A 205 8.64 29.78 -8.81
C ARG A 205 9.32 28.59 -9.49
N LEU A 206 9.85 27.65 -8.71
CA LEU A 206 10.54 26.47 -9.20
C LEU A 206 9.53 25.43 -9.71
N ALA A 207 8.40 25.25 -9.01
CA ALA A 207 7.27 24.42 -9.43
C ALA A 207 6.60 24.95 -10.71
N ARG A 208 6.53 26.28 -10.86
CA ARG A 208 6.08 26.95 -12.09
C ARG A 208 7.15 27.05 -13.18
N GLN A 209 8.32 26.45 -12.98
CA GLN A 209 9.40 26.41 -13.98
C GLN A 209 9.92 27.81 -14.39
N GLN A 210 9.74 28.82 -13.53
CA GLN A 210 10.15 30.21 -13.82
C GLN A 210 11.61 30.51 -13.48
N VAL A 211 12.24 29.68 -12.64
CA VAL A 211 13.63 29.83 -12.22
C VAL A 211 14.31 28.47 -12.13
N CYS A 212 15.60 28.43 -12.48
CA CYS A 212 16.44 27.26 -12.23
C CYS A 212 16.85 27.26 -10.75
N GLY A 213 16.71 26.11 -10.08
CA GLY A 213 17.20 25.88 -8.72
C GLY A 213 18.54 25.15 -8.68
#